data_AF-A0ABD5MU04-F1
#
_entry.id   AF-A0ABD5MU04-F1
#
_cell.length_a   1.000
_cell.length_b   1.000
_cell.length_c   1.000
_cell.angle_alpha   90.00
_cell.angle_beta   90.00
_cell.angle_gamma   90.00
#
_symmetry.space_group_name_H-M   'P 1'
#
loop_
_entity.id
_entity.type
_entity.pdbx_description
1 polymer ?
#
loop_
_entity_poly.entity_id
_entity_poly.type
_entity_poly.pdbx_seq_one_letter_code
_entity_poly.pdbx_strand_id
1 'polypeptide(L)' 'MIEDTIIMLEGVSKVYEGKRRPAIKAIDRNIKRNELVYVVGPNDPGKTTLL' A
#
# COMPACT_ATOMS: atom_id res chain seq x y z
N MET A 1 22.22 -6.54 -12.32
CA MET A 1 21.96 -5.69 -11.14
C MET A 1 21.17 -6.53 -10.17
N ILE A 2 21.54 -6.55 -8.89
CA ILE A 2 20.72 -7.26 -7.89
C ILE A 2 19.51 -6.37 -7.65
N GLU A 3 18.33 -6.88 -7.95
CA GLU A 3 17.06 -6.21 -7.66
C GLU A 3 16.84 -6.26 -6.15
N ASP A 4 17.05 -5.14 -5.47
CA ASP A 4 17.05 -5.04 -4.00
C ASP A 4 15.66 -4.69 -3.41
N THR A 5 14.60 -4.84 -4.22
CA THR A 5 13.22 -4.66 -3.79
C THR A 5 12.83 -5.82 -2.87
N ILE A 6 12.35 -5.51 -1.66
CA ILE A 6 11.90 -6.52 -0.67
C ILE A 6 10.38 -6.54 -0.51
N ILE A 7 9.68 -5.46 -0.87
CA ILE A 7 8.21 -5.39 -0.90
C ILE A 7 7.81 -4.75 -2.23
N MET A 8 6.89 -5.39 -2.94
CA MET A 8 6.37 -4.92 -4.22
C MET A 8 4.84 -4.92 -4.17
N LEU A 9 4.25 -3.77 -4.47
CA LEU A 9 2.81 -3.56 -4.64
C LEU A 9 2.58 -3.19 -6.09
N GLU A 10 1.77 -3.98 -6.80
CA GLU A 10 1.38 -3.74 -8.19
C GLU A 10 -0.15 -3.67 -8.27
N GLY A 11 -0.69 -2.47 -8.55
CA GLY A 11 -2.12 -2.24 -8.70
C GLY A 11 -2.97 -2.59 -7.48
N VAL A 12 -2.38 -2.65 -6.28
CA VAL A 12 -3.04 -3.21 -5.09
C VAL A 12 -4.27 -2.38 -4.71
N SER A 13 -5.40 -3.07 -4.61
CA SER A 13 -6.70 -2.47 -4.31
C SER A 13 -7.46 -3.34 -3.31
N LYS A 14 -8.22 -2.70 -2.40
CA LYS A 14 -9.09 -3.41 -1.46
C LYS A 14 -10.41 -2.68 -1.28
N VAL A 15 -11.49 -3.44 -1.45
CA VAL A 15 -12.84 -3.06 -1.04
C VAL A 15 -13.28 -4.05 0.04
N TYR A 16 -13.82 -3.55 1.15
CA TYR A 16 -14.42 -4.40 2.18
C TYR A 16 -15.88 -4.69 1.83
N GLU A 17 -16.39 -5.82 2.31
CA GLU A 17 -17.78 -6.21 2.12
C GLU A 17 -18.74 -5.09 2.59
N GLY A 18 -19.77 -4.83 1.80
CA GLY A 18 -20.75 -3.77 2.07
C GLY A 18 -20.25 -2.33 1.83
N LYS A 19 -18.97 -2.12 1.48
CA LYS A 19 -18.45 -0.80 1.11
C LYS A 19 -18.50 -0.59 -0.40
N ARG A 20 -18.98 0.59 -0.83
CA ARG A 20 -18.97 0.99 -2.25
C ARG A 20 -17.63 1.57 -2.70
N ARG A 21 -16.89 2.20 -1.77
CA ARG A 21 -15.61 2.84 -2.07
C ARG A 21 -14.45 1.93 -1.64
N PRO A 22 -13.37 1.84 -2.44
CA PRO A 22 -12.18 1.14 -2.02
C PRO A 22 -11.52 1.84 -0.83
N ALA A 23 -10.99 1.05 0.09
CA ALA A 23 -10.14 1.53 1.17
C ALA A 23 -8.75 1.92 0.65
N ILE A 24 -8.22 1.15 -0.30
CA ILE A 24 -7.03 1.51 -1.11
C ILE A 24 -7.30 1.14 -2.57
N LYS A 25 -6.75 1.92 -3.51
CA LYS A 25 -6.99 1.74 -4.95
C LYS A 25 -5.70 1.93 -5.73
N ALA A 26 -5.36 0.93 -6.54
CA ALA A 26 -4.25 0.92 -7.49
C ALA A 26 -2.94 1.48 -6.89
N ILE A 27 -2.50 0.90 -5.77
CA ILE A 27 -1.24 1.29 -5.14
C ILE A 27 -0.08 0.58 -5.82
N ASP A 28 0.81 1.37 -6.43
CA ASP A 28 2.06 0.92 -7.07
C ASP A 28 3.28 1.42 -6.29
N ARG A 29 3.99 0.51 -5.61
CA ARG A 29 5.18 0.83 -4.81
C ARG A 29 6.17 -0.31 -4.72
N ASN A 30 7.44 0.03 -4.82
CA ASN A 30 8.57 -0.85 -4.54
C ASN A 30 9.32 -0.30 -3.33
N ILE A 31 9.55 -1.13 -2.33
CA ILE A 31 10.30 -0.78 -1.12
C ILE A 31 11.59 -1.59 -1.14
N LYS A 32 12.73 -0.91 -1.04
CA LYS A 32 14.06 -1.53 -1.07
C LYS A 32 14.47 -2.02 0.31
N ARG A 33 15.45 -2.93 0.34
CA ARG A 33 16.08 -3.35 1.58
C ARG A 33 16.63 -2.14 2.34
N ASN A 34 16.40 -2.12 3.65
CA ASN A 34 16.81 -1.04 4.55
C ASN A 34 16.15 0.32 4.30
N GLU A 35 15.10 0.39 3.47
CA GLU A 35 14.32 1.61 3.29
C GLU A 35 13.34 1.81 4.46
N LEU A 36 13.36 3.01 5.06
CA LEU A 36 12.40 3.40 6.09
C LEU A 36 11.22 4.12 5.43
N VAL A 37 10.04 3.51 5.49
CA VAL A 37 8.81 4.03 4.87
C VAL A 37 7.79 4.40 5.93
N TYR A 38 7.17 5.57 5.78
CA TYR A 38 6.07 6.05 6.62
C TYR A 38 4.76 6.05 5.83
N VAL A 39 3.72 5.44 6.38
CA VAL A 39 2.35 5.54 5.85
C VAL A 39 1.62 6.62 6.64
N VAL A 40 1.43 7.79 6.03
CA VAL A 40 0.84 8.98 6.68
C VAL A 40 -0.45 9.44 6.00
N GLY A 41 -1.32 10.12 6.75
CA GLY A 41 -2.59 10.65 6.25
C GLY A 41 -3.64 10.82 7.35
N PRO A 42 -4.78 11.49 7.06
CA PRO A 42 -5.88 11.74 8.01
C PRO A 42 -6.50 10.43 8.52
N ASN A 43 -7.51 10.46 9.41
CA ASN A 43 -8.21 9.24 9.80
C ASN A 43 -9.04 8.66 8.64
N ASP A 44 -9.12 7.32 8.57
CA ASP A 44 -9.84 6.56 7.55
C ASP A 44 -9.44 6.75 6.06
N PRO A 45 -8.14 6.83 5.66
CA PRO A 45 -7.74 6.93 4.26
C PRO A 45 -7.20 5.59 3.72
N GLY A 46 -7.36 4.49 4.47
CA GLY A 46 -6.85 3.16 4.12
C GLY A 46 -5.47 2.78 4.65
N LYS A 47 -4.87 3.54 5.59
CA LYS A 47 -3.51 3.23 6.12
C LYS A 47 -3.40 1.83 6.74
N THR A 48 -4.33 1.49 7.63
CA THR A 48 -4.38 0.15 8.26
C THR A 48 -4.75 -0.95 7.26
N THR A 49 -5.34 -0.60 6.12
CA THR A 49 -5.58 -1.55 5.03
C THR A 49 -4.34 -1.79 4.17
N LEU A 50 -3.40 -0.82 4.14
CA LEU A 50 -2.15 -0.92 3.39
C LEU A 50 -1.05 -1.68 4.16
N LEU A 51 -1.10 -1.67 5.49
CA LEU A 51 -0.20 -2.42 6.39
C LEU A 51 -0.73 -3.83 6.65
#